data_AF-A0A3N6M9M3-F1
#
_entry.id   AF-A0A3N6M9M3-F1
#
_cell.length_a   1.000
_cell.length_b   1.000
_cell.length_c   1.000
_cell.angle_alpha   90.00
_cell.angle_beta   90.00
_cell.angle_gamma   90.00
#
_symmetry.space_group_name_H-M   'P 1'
#
loop_
_entity.id
_entity.type
_entity.pdbx_description
1 polymer ?
#
loop_
_entity_poly.entity_id
_entity_poly.type
_entity_poly.pdbx_seq_one_letter_code
_entity_poly.pdbx_strand_id
1 'polypeptide(L)' 'MIGTVGRVALDVTVIGLWVLFLTILFLGRGWPRWAFYATLLVGVVVYISVTAPWSTGGDR' A
#
# COMPACT_ATOMS: atom_id res chain seq x y z
N MET A 1 20.14 6.97 -11.48
CA MET A 1 19.58 7.27 -10.15
C MET A 1 18.15 7.81 -10.16
N ILE A 2 17.61 8.28 -11.31
CA ILE A 2 16.28 8.91 -11.38
C ILE A 2 15.10 7.92 -11.20
N GLY A 3 15.28 6.64 -11.55
CA GLY A 3 14.19 5.64 -11.51
C GLY A 3 13.80 5.18 -10.10
N THR A 4 14.76 5.01 -9.20
CA THR A 4 14.48 4.52 -7.84
C THR A 4 13.76 5.57 -6.99
N VAL A 5 14.22 6.83 -7.04
CA VAL A 5 13.62 7.94 -6.28
C VAL A 5 12.19 8.21 -6.76
N GLY A 6 11.95 8.17 -8.07
CA GLY A 6 10.60 8.33 -8.64
C GLY A 6 9.65 7.21 -8.22
N ARG A 7 10.10 5.95 -8.19
CA ARG A 7 9.30 4.82 -7.70
C ARG A 7 8.95 4.98 -6.22
N VAL A 8 9.94 5.31 -5.38
CA VAL A 8 9.71 5.53 -3.94
C VAL A 8 8.73 6.68 -3.69
N ALA A 9 8.86 7.80 -4.42
CA ALA A 9 7.94 8.92 -4.28
C ALA A 9 6.50 8.53 -4.65
N LEU A 10 6.34 7.74 -5.71
CA LEU A 10 5.04 7.23 -6.13
C LEU A 10 4.47 6.24 -5.11
N ASP A 11 5.29 5.32 -4.61
CA ASP A 11 4.91 4.33 -3.59
C ASP A 11 4.40 5.00 -2.31
N VAL A 12 5.14 5.99 -1.81
CA VAL A 12 4.75 6.78 -0.63
C VAL A 12 3.45 7.55 -0.89
N THR A 13 3.28 8.11 -2.08
CA THR A 13 2.06 8.84 -2.45
C THR A 13 0.84 7.92 -2.50
N VAL A 14 0.98 6.75 -3.11
CA VAL A 14 -0.09 5.74 -3.22
C VAL A 14 -0.50 5.22 -1.84
N ILE A 15 0.48 4.83 -1.01
CA ILE A 15 0.23 4.36 0.35
C ILE A 15 -0.40 5.47 1.20
N GLY A 16 0.12 6.70 1.10
CA GLY A 16 -0.41 7.85 1.82
C GLY A 16 -1.86 8.16 1.46
N LEU A 17 -2.20 8.17 0.17
CA LEU A 17 -3.58 8.35 -0.31
C LEU A 17 -4.51 7.24 0.18
N TRP A 18 -4.05 5.99 0.18
CA TRP A 18 -4.81 4.86 0.70
C TRP A 18 -5.13 5.03 2.18
N VAL A 19 -4.12 5.34 3.00
CA VAL A 19 -4.30 5.55 4.45
C VAL A 19 -5.21 6.75 4.71
N LEU A 20 -5.04 7.85 3.98
CA LEU A 20 -5.89 9.04 4.10
C LEU A 20 -7.36 8.72 3.80
N PHE A 21 -7.61 8.01 2.69
CA PHE A 21 -8.95 7.55 2.33
C PHE A 21 -9.57 6.69 3.44
N LEU A 22 -8.83 5.71 3.97
CA LEU A 22 -9.30 4.86 5.07
C LEU A 22 -9.57 5.65 6.34
N THR A 23 -8.75 6.64 6.65
CA THR A 23 -8.91 7.49 7.83
C THR A 23 -10.22 8.27 7.75
N ILE A 24 -10.50 8.91 6.61
CA ILE A 24 -11.76 9.65 6.41
C ILE A 24 -12.96 8.71 6.47
N LEU A 25 -12.87 7.53 5.82
CA LEU A 25 -13.93 6.54 5.82
C LEU A 25 -14.23 6.00 7.23
N PHE A 26 -13.19 5.80 8.04
CA PHE A 26 -13.31 5.36 9.43
C PHE A 26 -13.97 6.44 10.31
N LEU A 27 -13.51 7.70 10.20
CA LEU A 27 -14.07 8.83 10.93
C LEU A 27 -15.55 9.06 10.58
N GLY A 28 -15.92 8.95 9.31
CA GLY A 28 -17.28 9.23 8.85
C GLY A 28 -18.29 8.12 9.13
N ARG A 29 -17.84 6.89 9.43
CA ARG A 29 -18.73 5.72 9.49
C ARG A 29 -18.73 4.97 10.83
N GLY A 30 -17.87 5.38 11.79
CA GLY A 30 -17.85 4.80 13.14
C GLY A 30 -17.53 3.30 13.16
N TRP A 31 -16.65 2.86 12.26
CA TRP A 31 -16.38 1.45 12.04
C TRP A 31 -15.81 0.75 13.27
N PRO A 32 -16.08 -0.55 13.43
CA PRO A 32 -15.42 -1.34 14.44
C PRO A 32 -13.92 -1.47 14.11
N ARG A 33 -13.09 -1.44 15.16
CA ARG A 33 -11.62 -1.31 15.06
C ARG A 33 -10.98 -2.37 14.15
N TRP A 34 -11.52 -3.60 14.16
CA TRP A 34 -11.03 -4.72 13.36
C TRP A 34 -11.15 -4.49 11.85
N ALA A 35 -12.21 -3.81 11.39
CA ALA A 35 -12.44 -3.57 9.97
C ALA A 35 -11.42 -2.54 9.41
N PHE A 36 -10.98 -1.60 10.24
CA PHE A 36 -9.88 -0.69 9.90
C PHE A 36 -8.56 -1.45 9.70
N TYR A 37 -8.22 -2.35 10.64
CA TYR A 37 -7.00 -3.16 10.54
C TYR A 37 -7.03 -4.11 9.34
N ALA A 38 -8.17 -4.73 9.06
CA ALA A 38 -8.34 -5.57 7.87
C ALA A 38 -8.08 -4.79 6.58
N THR A 39 -8.61 -3.57 6.48
CA THR A 39 -8.46 -2.76 5.26
C THR A 39 -7.05 -2.19 5.10
N LEU A 40 -6.35 -1.92 6.21
CA LEU A 40 -4.92 -1.63 6.19
C LEU A 40 -4.11 -2.81 5.63
N LEU A 41 -4.38 -4.03 6.11
CA LEU A 41 -3.72 -5.24 5.60
C LEU A 41 -3.99 -5.46 4.12
N VAL A 42 -5.22 -5.25 3.66
CA VAL A 42 -5.58 -5.33 2.23
C VAL A 42 -4.73 -4.36 1.41
N GLY A 43 -4.57 -3.11 1.87
CA GLY A 43 -3.70 -2.13 1.22
C GLY A 43 -2.26 -2.62 1.06
N VAL A 44 -1.69 -3.19 2.13
CA VAL A 44 -0.33 -3.74 2.11
C VAL A 44 -0.21 -4.93 1.16
N VAL A 45 -1.17 -5.86 1.17
CA VAL A 45 -1.17 -7.03 0.28
C VAL A 45 -1.26 -6.62 -1.19
N VAL A 46 -2.15 -5.68 -1.52
CA VAL A 46 -2.29 -5.13 -2.87
C VAL A 46 -1.01 -4.42 -3.29
N TYR A 47 -0.45 -3.59 -2.41
CA TYR A 47 0.80 -2.88 -2.68
C TYR A 47 1.96 -3.84 -2.96
N ILE A 48 2.15 -4.85 -2.11
CA ILE A 48 3.20 -5.86 -2.31
C ILE A 48 2.95 -6.63 -3.61
N SER A 49 1.71 -7.00 -3.93
CA SER A 49 1.39 -7.71 -5.17
C SER A 49 1.75 -6.93 -6.43
N VAL A 50 1.64 -5.59 -6.38
CA VAL A 50 2.01 -4.70 -7.49
C VAL A 50 3.51 -4.42 -7.52
N THR A 51 4.14 -4.27 -6.36
CA THR A 51 5.55 -3.85 -6.26
C THR A 51 6.54 -5.00 -6.22
N ALA A 52 6.10 -6.23 -5.88
CA ALA A 52 6.93 -7.42 -5.86
C ALA A 52 7.57 -7.59 -7.24
N PRO A 53 8.89 -7.33 -7.36
CA PRO A 53 9.60 -7.81 -8.52
C PRO A 53 9.70 -9.31 -8.26
N TRP A 54 9.06 -10.14 -9.10
CA TRP A 54 9.48 -11.52 -9.20
C TRP A 54 10.99 -11.47 -9.41
N SER A 55 11.75 -11.85 -8.37
CA SER A 55 13.15 -12.16 -8.52
C SER A 55 13.16 -13.33 -9.50
N THR A 56 13.39 -13.01 -10.78
CA THR A 56 13.72 -13.99 -11.79
C THR A 56 14.73 -14.93 -11.15
N GLY A 57 14.40 -16.22 -11.10
CA GLY A 57 15.30 -17.27 -10.65
C GLY A 57 16.69 -17.05 -11.27
N GLY A 58 17.75 -17.32 -10.54
CA GLY A 58 18.14 -18.72 -10.45
C GLY A 58 18.74 -19.24 -11.76
N ASP A 59 19.33 -18.37 -12.59
CA ASP A 59 20.02 -18.76 -13.82
C ASP A 59 21.54 -18.65 -13.66
N ARG A 60 22.13 -19.62 -12.93
CA ARG A 60 23.46 -20.26 -13.14
C ARG A 60 24.01 -20.89 -11.86
#